data_AF-A0A842TQB3-F1
#
_entry.id   AF-A0A842TQB3-F1
#
_cell.length_a   1.000
_cell.length_b   1.000
_cell.length_c   1.000
_cell.angle_alpha   90.00
_cell.angle_beta   90.00
_cell.angle_gamma   90.00
#
_symmetry.space_group_name_H-M   'P 1'
#
loop_
_entity.id
_entity.type
_entity.pdbx_description
1 polymer ?
#
loop_
_entity_poly.entity_id
_entity_poly.type
_entity_poly.pdbx_seq_one_letter_code
_entity_poly.pdbx_strand_id
1 'polypeptide(L)'
;MVMLETIILILLGFVAFFATGIDDTIAYAGSYLSHTRNISKRLISFGVVIGTIIALGIAIFAGKIMLNVPSRHLIGGAVLITLGLLIFTRSWRGTKLTEAHTKRIEKHLKKNPSQDYLRKPKLILLGIVLFFATGIDDILAYSNLIIAKGSWWEICTGVMLATFFSLFIAHLLEDKLKRLKHPEMIGGVIIIIMGLLISLKIL
;
A
#
# COMPACT_ATOMS: atom_id res chain seq x y z
N MET A 1 -20.06 8.56 -21.62
CA MET A 1 -18.91 9.25 -21.00
C MET A 1 -18.81 8.95 -19.51
N VAL A 2 -19.86 9.17 -18.71
CA VAL A 2 -19.86 8.92 -17.24
C VAL A 2 -19.28 7.55 -16.85
N MET A 3 -19.75 6.45 -17.46
CA MET A 3 -19.24 5.10 -17.16
C MET A 3 -17.75 4.91 -17.47
N LEU A 4 -17.23 5.54 -18.53
CA LEU A 4 -15.82 5.45 -18.91
C LEU A 4 -14.94 6.17 -17.88
N GLU A 5 -15.36 7.35 -17.44
CA GLU A 5 -14.65 8.13 -16.40
C GLU A 5 -14.62 7.37 -15.07
N THR A 6 -15.74 6.77 -14.66
CA THR A 6 -15.79 5.91 -13.47
C THR A 6 -14.81 4.74 -13.56
N ILE A 7 -14.77 4.04 -14.70
CA ILE A 7 -13.84 2.92 -14.91
C ILE A 7 -12.39 3.39 -14.84
N ILE A 8 -12.07 4.53 -15.47
CA ILE A 8 -10.73 5.10 -15.44
C ILE A 8 -10.33 5.40 -13.98
N LEU A 9 -11.20 6.04 -13.19
CA LEU A 9 -10.91 6.38 -11.80
C LEU A 9 -10.72 5.16 -10.91
N ILE A 10 -11.53 4.11 -11.09
CA ILE A 10 -11.36 2.82 -10.41
C ILE A 10 -10.02 2.21 -10.78
N LEU A 11 -9.69 2.17 -12.08
CA LEU A 11 -8.41 1.64 -12.56
C LEU A 11 -7.23 2.43 -11.97
N LEU A 12 -7.42 3.73 -11.80
CA LEU A 12 -6.41 4.62 -11.28
C LEU A 12 -6.13 4.40 -9.79
N GLY A 13 -7.19 4.25 -8.99
CA GLY A 13 -7.07 3.82 -7.59
C GLY A 13 -6.43 2.43 -7.48
N PHE A 14 -6.78 1.52 -8.40
CA PHE A 14 -6.21 0.18 -8.44
C PHE A 14 -4.69 0.21 -8.73
N VAL A 15 -4.29 0.93 -9.78
CA VAL A 15 -2.88 1.03 -10.20
C VAL A 15 -2.05 1.76 -9.15
N ALA A 16 -2.59 2.82 -8.54
CA ALA A 16 -1.92 3.55 -7.48
C ALA A 16 -1.59 2.64 -6.29
N PHE A 17 -2.60 1.92 -5.76
CA PHE A 17 -2.40 0.98 -4.65
C PHE A 17 -1.48 -0.16 -5.04
N PHE A 18 -1.59 -0.68 -6.26
CA PHE A 18 -0.73 -1.76 -6.70
C PHE A 18 0.74 -1.28 -6.80
N ALA A 19 0.97 -0.07 -7.30
CA ALA A 19 2.31 0.49 -7.43
C ALA A 19 2.97 0.80 -6.08
N THR A 20 2.22 1.35 -5.13
CA THR A 20 2.74 1.69 -3.79
C THR A 20 2.77 0.46 -2.86
N GLY A 21 1.79 -0.44 -2.99
CA GLY A 21 1.61 -1.62 -2.15
C GLY A 21 2.22 -2.93 -2.70
N ILE A 22 3.01 -2.89 -3.78
CA ILE A 22 3.74 -4.07 -4.28
C ILE A 22 4.72 -4.58 -3.21
N ASP A 23 5.40 -3.67 -2.53
CA ASP A 23 6.37 -3.98 -1.45
C ASP A 23 5.66 -4.62 -0.27
N ASP A 24 4.45 -4.13 0.03
CA ASP A 24 3.57 -4.66 1.06
C ASP A 24 3.07 -6.05 0.71
N THR A 25 2.65 -6.26 -0.53
CA THR A 25 2.22 -7.57 -1.03
C THR A 25 3.31 -8.64 -0.83
N ILE A 26 4.58 -8.23 -0.97
CA ILE A 26 5.74 -9.11 -0.79
C ILE A 26 6.12 -9.26 0.68
N ALA A 27 6.03 -8.19 1.47
CA ALA A 27 6.20 -8.24 2.92
C ALA A 27 5.13 -9.14 3.58
N TYR A 28 3.89 -9.07 3.11
CA TYR A 28 2.79 -9.95 3.49
C TYR A 28 3.08 -11.39 3.06
N ALA A 29 3.45 -11.63 1.80
CA ALA A 29 3.85 -12.96 1.37
C ALA A 29 4.97 -13.53 2.26
N GLY A 30 5.96 -12.71 2.65
CA GLY A 30 7.01 -13.10 3.61
C GLY A 30 6.50 -13.44 5.01
N SER A 31 5.55 -12.64 5.55
CA SER A 31 5.01 -12.86 6.90
C SER A 31 4.09 -14.09 6.98
N TYR A 32 3.46 -14.49 5.87
CA TYR A 32 2.57 -15.65 5.80
C TYR A 32 3.31 -17.00 5.94
N LEU A 33 4.63 -17.03 5.71
CA LEU A 33 5.46 -18.24 5.80
C LEU A 33 6.02 -18.56 7.19
N SER A 34 6.12 -17.60 8.12
CA SER A 34 6.94 -17.79 9.34
C SER A 34 6.33 -18.61 10.48
N HIS A 35 5.40 -19.53 10.19
CA HIS A 35 4.54 -20.31 11.11
C HIS A 35 3.29 -19.58 11.62
N THR A 36 2.10 -20.09 11.27
CA THR A 36 1.15 -20.83 12.14
C THR A 36 -0.29 -20.64 11.64
N ARG A 37 -0.97 -21.72 11.21
CA ARG A 37 -2.44 -21.88 11.00
C ARG A 37 -3.14 -20.88 10.04
N ASN A 38 -4.05 -21.39 9.19
CA ASN A 38 -4.92 -20.57 8.31
C ASN A 38 -5.67 -19.42 9.03
N ILE A 39 -5.91 -19.57 10.33
CA ILE A 39 -6.53 -18.54 11.18
C ILE A 39 -5.67 -17.28 11.28
N SER A 40 -4.34 -17.42 11.42
CA SER A 40 -3.44 -16.27 11.54
C SER A 40 -3.33 -15.50 10.23
N LYS A 41 -3.31 -16.22 9.10
CA LYS A 41 -3.35 -15.63 7.75
C LYS A 41 -4.58 -14.73 7.60
N ARG A 42 -5.78 -15.26 7.90
CA ARG A 42 -7.04 -14.50 7.83
C ARG A 42 -7.07 -13.27 8.74
N LEU A 43 -6.54 -13.38 9.96
CA LEU A 43 -6.49 -12.25 10.91
C LEU A 43 -5.53 -11.15 10.48
N ILE A 44 -4.39 -11.51 9.87
CA ILE A 44 -3.45 -10.55 9.28
C ILE A 44 -4.10 -9.88 8.06
N SER A 45 -4.74 -10.65 7.16
CA SER A 45 -5.48 -10.08 6.01
C SER A 45 -6.54 -9.09 6.49
N PHE A 46 -7.28 -9.44 7.55
CA PHE A 46 -8.29 -8.57 8.12
C PHE A 46 -7.70 -7.28 8.69
N GLY A 47 -6.53 -7.37 9.36
CA GLY A 47 -5.78 -6.21 9.81
C GLY A 47 -5.33 -5.30 8.66
N VAL A 48 -4.89 -5.86 7.54
CA VAL A 48 -4.52 -5.10 6.33
C VAL A 48 -5.74 -4.36 5.78
N VAL A 49 -6.88 -5.03 5.62
CA VAL A 49 -8.12 -4.40 5.14
C VAL A 49 -8.56 -3.26 6.06
N ILE A 50 -8.51 -3.44 7.38
CA ILE A 50 -8.77 -2.36 8.34
C ILE A 50 -7.79 -1.21 8.15
N GLY A 51 -6.49 -1.51 8.04
CA GLY A 51 -5.45 -0.53 7.78
C GLY A 51 -5.75 0.31 6.54
N THR A 52 -6.11 -0.33 5.43
CA THR A 52 -6.50 0.33 4.18
C THR A 52 -7.69 1.25 4.37
N ILE A 53 -8.75 0.81 5.07
CA ILE A 53 -9.92 1.66 5.34
C ILE A 53 -9.52 2.90 6.14
N ILE A 54 -8.67 2.75 7.16
CA ILE A 54 -8.20 3.88 7.97
C ILE A 54 -7.36 4.84 7.10
N ALA A 55 -6.43 4.32 6.29
CA ALA A 55 -5.62 5.15 5.41
C ALA A 55 -6.44 5.87 4.35
N LEU A 56 -7.47 5.23 3.77
CA LEU A 56 -8.41 5.91 2.88
C LEU A 56 -9.14 7.04 3.61
N GLY A 57 -9.58 6.82 4.85
CA GLY A 57 -10.17 7.87 5.68
C GLY A 57 -9.23 9.06 5.89
N ILE A 58 -7.96 8.79 6.23
CA ILE A 58 -6.93 9.82 6.39
C ILE A 58 -6.65 10.52 5.06
N ALA A 59 -6.55 9.79 3.94
CA ALA A 59 -6.27 10.32 2.62
C ALA A 59 -7.41 11.23 2.11
N ILE A 60 -8.67 10.86 2.35
CA ILE A 60 -9.83 11.71 2.05
C ILE A 60 -9.75 13.01 2.87
N PHE A 61 -9.44 12.90 4.15
CA PHE A 61 -9.32 14.06 5.04
C PHE A 61 -8.17 14.99 4.61
N ALA A 62 -6.98 14.44 4.37
CA ALA A 62 -5.83 15.17 3.86
C ALA A 62 -6.10 15.81 2.50
N GLY A 63 -6.76 15.06 1.60
CA GLY A 63 -7.19 15.53 0.30
C GLY A 63 -8.09 16.76 0.40
N LYS A 64 -9.08 16.72 1.32
CA LYS A 64 -9.97 17.86 1.57
C LYS A 64 -9.24 19.10 2.09
N ILE A 65 -8.23 18.93 2.96
CA ILE A 65 -7.41 20.06 3.45
C ILE A 65 -6.64 20.71 2.29
N MET A 66 -6.08 19.89 1.41
CA MET A 66 -5.25 20.36 0.29
C MET A 66 -6.04 20.98 -0.87
N LEU A 67 -7.37 20.84 -0.92
CA LEU A 67 -8.21 21.50 -1.94
C LEU A 67 -8.04 23.02 -1.95
N ASN A 68 -7.75 23.61 -0.79
CA ASN A 68 -7.58 25.05 -0.59
C ASN A 68 -6.18 25.56 -0.95
N VAL A 69 -5.25 24.68 -1.33
CA VAL A 69 -3.87 25.04 -1.63
C VAL A 69 -3.74 25.41 -3.11
N PRO A 70 -3.22 26.60 -3.46
CA PRO A 70 -2.94 26.94 -4.86
C PRO A 70 -1.87 26.00 -5.44
N SER A 71 -1.96 25.71 -6.74
CA SER A 71 -1.00 24.83 -7.43
C SER A 71 -0.92 23.40 -6.87
N ARG A 72 -2.00 22.90 -6.26
CA ARG A 72 -2.09 21.53 -5.68
C ARG A 72 -1.66 20.39 -6.61
N HIS A 73 -1.86 20.52 -7.92
CA HIS A 73 -1.43 19.53 -8.92
C HIS A 73 0.10 19.49 -9.08
N LEU A 74 0.77 20.64 -8.98
CA LEU A 74 2.24 20.71 -8.98
C LEU A 74 2.81 20.14 -7.68
N ILE A 75 2.23 20.51 -6.54
CA ILE A 75 2.66 20.01 -5.22
C ILE A 75 2.45 18.49 -5.14
N GLY A 76 1.26 18.00 -5.49
CA GLY A 76 0.94 16.59 -5.45
C GLY A 76 1.80 15.77 -6.40
N GLY A 77 1.99 16.24 -7.64
CA GLY A 77 2.88 15.56 -8.58
C GLY A 77 4.35 15.59 -8.14
N ALA A 78 4.84 16.70 -7.57
CA ALA A 78 6.19 16.79 -7.01
C ALA A 78 6.40 15.83 -5.83
N VAL A 79 5.41 15.71 -4.94
CA VAL A 79 5.43 14.75 -3.83
C VAL A 79 5.53 13.32 -4.38
N LEU A 80 4.71 12.95 -5.36
CA LEU A 80 4.75 11.61 -5.96
C LEU A 80 6.06 11.33 -6.70
N ILE A 81 6.57 12.27 -7.48
CA ILE A 81 7.85 12.11 -8.16
C ILE A 81 8.97 11.90 -7.13
N THR A 82 8.99 12.71 -6.06
CA THR A 82 9.98 12.60 -4.98
C THR A 82 9.88 11.24 -4.29
N LEU A 83 8.66 10.79 -4.01
CA LEU A 83 8.40 9.52 -3.33
C LEU A 83 8.79 8.33 -4.19
N GLY A 84 8.44 8.34 -5.48
CA GLY A 84 8.87 7.32 -6.44
C GLY A 84 10.39 7.30 -6.65
N LEU A 85 11.06 8.46 -6.66
CA LEU A 85 12.53 8.55 -6.68
C LEU A 85 13.16 8.00 -5.40
N LEU A 86 12.57 8.25 -4.23
CA LEU A 86 13.04 7.69 -2.96
C LEU A 86 12.91 6.16 -2.95
N ILE A 87 11.78 5.62 -3.39
CA ILE A 87 11.58 4.18 -3.53
C ILE A 87 12.61 3.60 -4.51
N PHE A 88 12.77 4.22 -5.67
CA PHE A 88 13.71 3.77 -6.71
C PHE A 88 15.16 3.77 -6.23
N THR A 89 15.61 4.86 -5.60
CA THR A 89 16.99 5.00 -5.10
C THR A 89 17.27 4.12 -3.89
N ARG A 90 16.28 3.88 -3.03
CA ARG A 90 16.39 2.95 -1.90
C ARG A 90 16.50 1.51 -2.38
N SER A 91 15.67 1.11 -3.34
CA SER A 91 15.73 -0.23 -3.92
C SER A 91 17.04 -0.48 -4.69
N TRP A 92 17.54 0.53 -5.41
CA TRP A 92 18.83 0.48 -6.10
C TRP A 92 20.02 0.25 -5.15
N ARG A 93 19.95 0.76 -3.92
CA ARG A 93 20.99 0.55 -2.89
C ARG A 93 20.94 -0.84 -2.23
N GLY A 94 20.04 -1.73 -2.66
CA GLY A 94 20.04 -3.13 -2.23
C GLY A 94 19.67 -3.31 -0.76
N THR A 95 18.64 -2.62 -0.29
CA THR A 95 18.21 -2.74 1.10
C THR A 95 17.62 -4.11 1.41
N LYS A 96 18.43 -4.98 2.03
CA LYS A 96 18.01 -6.17 2.83
C LYS A 96 17.16 -5.80 4.08
N LEU A 97 16.55 -4.60 4.11
CA LEU A 97 15.97 -4.00 5.31
C LEU A 97 14.64 -4.65 5.71
N THR A 98 13.86 -5.10 4.72
CA THR A 98 12.57 -5.76 4.89
C THR A 98 12.75 -7.08 5.64
N GLU A 99 13.68 -7.94 5.22
CA GLU A 99 13.95 -9.21 5.91
C GLU A 99 14.41 -9.01 7.37
N ALA A 100 15.28 -8.04 7.63
CA ALA A 100 15.80 -7.76 8.96
C ALA A 100 14.73 -7.23 9.93
N HIS A 101 13.82 -6.37 9.44
CA HIS A 101 12.70 -5.85 10.23
C HIS A 101 11.66 -6.92 10.51
N THR A 102 11.26 -7.71 9.51
CA THR A 102 10.35 -8.84 9.73
C THR A 102 10.95 -9.84 10.72
N LYS A 103 12.24 -10.17 10.63
CA LYS A 103 12.90 -11.09 11.58
C LYS A 103 12.94 -10.54 13.00
N ARG A 104 13.08 -9.22 13.20
CA ARG A 104 13.10 -8.61 14.54
C ARG A 104 11.71 -8.66 15.20
N ILE A 105 10.67 -8.39 14.42
CA ILE A 105 9.27 -8.46 14.86
C ILE A 105 8.86 -9.92 15.13
N GLU A 106 9.26 -10.85 14.26
CA GLU A 106 9.03 -12.30 14.43
C GLU A 106 9.71 -12.84 15.69
N LYS A 107 10.94 -12.40 15.98
CA LYS A 107 11.68 -12.80 17.19
C LYS A 107 11.01 -12.34 18.47
N HIS A 108 10.34 -11.18 18.46
CA HIS A 108 9.53 -10.72 19.59
C HIS A 108 8.20 -11.48 19.72
N LEU A 109 7.60 -11.91 18.61
CA LEU A 109 6.38 -12.73 18.61
C LEU A 109 6.61 -14.16 19.09
N LYS A 110 7.78 -14.76 18.83
CA LYS A 110 8.12 -16.14 19.25
C LYS A 110 8.35 -16.30 20.76
N LYS A 111 8.52 -15.23 21.53
CA LYS A 111 8.97 -15.31 22.93
C LYS A 111 7.90 -15.75 23.95
N ASN A 112 6.62 -15.89 23.57
CA ASN A 112 5.57 -16.32 24.51
C ASN A 112 4.52 -17.25 23.86
N PRO A 113 4.64 -18.58 24.04
CA PRO A 113 3.73 -19.55 23.45
C PRO A 113 2.42 -19.82 24.22
N SER A 114 2.25 -19.33 25.46
CA SER A 114 1.17 -19.75 26.36
C SER A 114 -0.12 -18.91 26.35
N GLN A 115 -0.27 -17.92 25.47
CA GLN A 115 -1.45 -17.03 25.45
C GLN A 115 -2.17 -17.01 24.10
N ASP A 116 -2.88 -18.08 23.78
CA ASP A 116 -3.63 -18.21 22.52
C ASP A 116 -4.81 -17.21 22.40
N TYR A 117 -5.36 -16.72 23.52
CA TYR A 117 -6.45 -15.73 23.52
C TYR A 117 -5.98 -14.30 23.25
N LEU A 118 -4.80 -13.91 23.76
CA LEU A 118 -4.21 -12.58 23.52
C LEU A 118 -3.46 -12.47 22.18
N ARG A 119 -3.33 -13.57 21.43
CA ARG A 119 -2.70 -13.61 20.10
C ARG A 119 -3.57 -13.04 18.99
N LYS A 120 -4.89 -13.24 19.03
CA LYS A 120 -5.81 -12.79 17.97
C LYS A 120 -5.79 -11.28 17.72
N PRO A 121 -5.95 -10.40 18.74
CA PRO A 121 -5.88 -8.96 18.52
C PRO A 121 -4.47 -8.49 18.13
N LYS A 122 -3.41 -9.16 18.61
CA LYS A 122 -2.02 -8.87 18.21
C LYS A 122 -1.74 -9.15 16.74
N LEU A 123 -2.38 -10.18 16.15
CA LEU A 123 -2.24 -10.50 14.73
C LEU A 123 -2.97 -9.49 13.84
N ILE A 124 -4.15 -9.02 14.26
CA ILE A 124 -4.86 -7.92 13.58
C ILE A 124 -4.02 -6.64 13.66
N LEU A 125 -3.52 -6.31 14.86
CA LEU A 125 -2.65 -5.14 15.06
C LEU A 125 -1.37 -5.24 14.22
N LEU A 126 -0.80 -6.44 14.08
CA LEU A 126 0.35 -6.67 13.21
C LEU A 126 0.02 -6.36 11.75
N GLY A 127 -1.15 -6.80 11.24
CA GLY A 127 -1.60 -6.46 9.89
C GLY A 127 -1.76 -4.95 9.70
N ILE A 128 -2.34 -4.26 10.69
CA ILE A 128 -2.46 -2.79 10.69
C ILE A 128 -1.09 -2.12 10.69
N VAL A 129 -0.18 -2.53 11.58
CA VAL A 129 1.17 -1.95 11.69
C VAL A 129 1.99 -2.20 10.44
N LEU A 130 1.91 -3.40 9.85
CA LEU A 130 2.58 -3.71 8.59
C LEU A 130 2.06 -2.83 7.46
N PHE A 131 0.74 -2.61 7.40
CA PHE A 131 0.15 -1.68 6.43
C PHE A 131 0.56 -0.23 6.69
N PHE A 132 0.62 0.24 7.93
CA PHE A 132 1.02 1.63 8.22
C PHE A 132 2.52 1.90 8.11
N ALA A 133 3.36 0.86 8.25
CA ALA A 133 4.82 1.00 8.11
C ALA A 133 5.25 1.47 6.71
N THR A 134 4.35 1.32 5.74
CA THR A 134 4.55 1.53 4.30
C THR A 134 3.41 2.36 3.70
N GLY A 135 2.22 2.32 4.28
CA GLY A 135 1.02 3.02 3.83
C GLY A 135 0.99 4.53 4.08
N ILE A 136 2.08 5.15 4.56
CA ILE A 136 2.21 6.62 4.53
C ILE A 136 2.29 7.09 3.07
N ASP A 137 3.01 6.33 2.26
CA ASP A 137 3.20 6.59 0.83
C ASP A 137 1.86 6.45 0.07
N ASP A 138 1.08 5.43 0.45
CA ASP A 138 -0.30 5.22 0.02
C ASP A 138 -1.22 6.41 0.35
N ILE A 139 -1.16 6.92 1.59
CA ILE A 139 -1.98 8.07 2.00
C ILE A 139 -1.65 9.30 1.15
N LEU A 140 -0.36 9.53 0.87
CA LEU A 140 0.10 10.62 0.01
C LEU A 140 -0.31 10.42 -1.45
N ALA A 141 -0.27 9.19 -1.97
CA ALA A 141 -0.74 8.87 -3.31
C ALA A 141 -2.26 9.09 -3.46
N TYR A 142 -3.05 8.53 -2.54
CA TYR A 142 -4.52 8.60 -2.62
C TYR A 142 -5.02 10.02 -2.38
N SER A 143 -4.44 10.75 -1.43
CA SER A 143 -4.83 12.15 -1.19
C SER A 143 -4.62 13.01 -2.44
N ASN A 144 -3.47 12.90 -3.10
CA ASN A 144 -3.17 13.62 -4.34
C ASN A 144 -4.11 13.25 -5.49
N LEU A 145 -4.48 11.98 -5.60
CA LEU A 145 -5.42 11.48 -6.59
C LEU A 145 -6.85 11.98 -6.38
N ILE A 146 -7.30 11.94 -5.13
CA ILE A 146 -8.62 12.42 -4.73
C ILE A 146 -8.74 13.92 -5.01
N ILE A 147 -7.67 14.70 -4.81
CA ILE A 147 -7.63 16.13 -5.10
C ILE A 147 -7.73 16.42 -6.61
N ALA A 148 -7.07 15.62 -7.45
CA ALA A 148 -6.98 15.87 -8.88
C ALA A 148 -8.33 15.68 -9.58
N LYS A 149 -9.09 14.65 -9.22
CA LYS A 149 -10.32 14.25 -9.93
C LYS A 149 -11.61 14.52 -9.15
N GLY A 150 -11.56 14.83 -7.86
CA GLY A 150 -12.72 15.20 -7.05
C GLY A 150 -13.67 14.05 -6.69
N SER A 151 -13.54 12.88 -7.32
CA SER A 151 -14.39 11.72 -7.07
C SER A 151 -13.65 10.68 -6.23
N TRP A 152 -13.82 10.79 -4.91
CA TRP A 152 -13.14 9.93 -3.94
C TRP A 152 -13.69 8.50 -3.92
N TRP A 153 -14.98 8.31 -4.22
CA TRP A 153 -15.65 7.02 -4.10
C TRP A 153 -15.08 5.96 -5.06
N GLU A 154 -14.85 6.34 -6.32
CA GLU A 154 -14.32 5.48 -7.37
C GLU A 154 -12.87 5.09 -7.08
N ILE A 155 -12.07 6.06 -6.63
CA ILE A 155 -10.67 5.84 -6.26
C ILE A 155 -10.61 4.88 -5.06
N CYS A 156 -11.42 5.10 -4.02
CA CYS A 156 -11.51 4.20 -2.87
C CYS A 156 -11.93 2.78 -3.29
N THR A 157 -12.87 2.65 -4.22
CA THR A 157 -13.30 1.35 -4.75
C THR A 157 -12.17 0.64 -5.47
N GLY A 158 -11.42 1.35 -6.31
CA GLY A 158 -10.23 0.85 -6.98
C GLY A 158 -9.15 0.38 -6.00
N VAL A 159 -8.88 1.19 -4.97
CA VAL A 159 -7.93 0.85 -3.91
C VAL A 159 -8.35 -0.43 -3.17
N MET A 160 -9.61 -0.52 -2.74
CA MET A 160 -10.12 -1.72 -2.06
C MET A 160 -10.01 -2.97 -2.94
N LEU A 161 -10.35 -2.87 -4.23
CA LEU A 161 -10.18 -3.97 -5.19
C LEU A 161 -8.72 -4.40 -5.30
N ALA A 162 -7.78 -3.45 -5.38
CA ALA A 162 -6.36 -3.75 -5.42
C ALA A 162 -5.88 -4.40 -4.11
N THR A 163 -6.36 -3.97 -2.94
CA THR A 163 -6.04 -4.61 -1.66
C THR A 163 -6.46 -6.08 -1.64
N PHE A 164 -7.70 -6.39 -2.06
CA PHE A 164 -8.17 -7.77 -2.14
C PHE A 164 -7.37 -8.59 -3.17
N PHE A 165 -7.07 -7.99 -4.32
CA PHE A 165 -6.28 -8.65 -5.36
C PHE A 165 -4.84 -8.92 -4.91
N SER A 166 -4.20 -7.98 -4.24
CA SER A 166 -2.87 -8.14 -3.64
C SER A 166 -2.87 -9.22 -2.56
N LEU A 167 -3.87 -9.25 -1.67
CA LEU A 167 -3.99 -10.32 -0.67
C LEU A 167 -4.22 -11.69 -1.32
N PHE A 168 -5.01 -11.76 -2.39
CA PHE A 168 -5.24 -12.98 -3.16
C PHE A 168 -3.96 -13.47 -3.85
N ILE A 169 -3.22 -12.57 -4.48
CA ILE A 169 -1.90 -12.85 -5.08
C ILE A 169 -0.90 -13.30 -4.02
N ALA A 170 -0.82 -12.61 -2.88
CA ALA A 170 0.05 -13.00 -1.78
C ALA A 170 -0.30 -14.39 -1.24
N HIS A 171 -1.58 -14.77 -1.26
CA HIS A 171 -2.04 -16.09 -0.84
C HIS A 171 -1.71 -17.20 -1.86
N LEU A 172 -1.85 -16.92 -3.17
CA LEU A 172 -1.66 -17.93 -4.23
C LEU A 172 -0.23 -18.06 -4.74
N LEU A 173 0.50 -16.95 -4.81
CA LEU A 173 1.83 -16.87 -5.41
C LEU A 173 2.94 -16.68 -4.37
N GLU A 174 2.67 -17.01 -3.11
CA GLU A 174 3.58 -16.86 -1.96
C GLU A 174 5.02 -17.32 -2.28
N ASP A 175 5.18 -18.48 -2.91
CA ASP A 175 6.49 -19.04 -3.28
C ASP A 175 7.15 -18.41 -4.52
N LYS A 176 6.34 -17.83 -5.41
CA LYS A 176 6.80 -17.19 -6.66
C LYS A 176 7.19 -15.73 -6.44
N LEU A 177 6.46 -15.00 -5.59
CA LEU A 177 6.72 -13.59 -5.24
C LEU A 177 8.11 -13.40 -4.63
N LYS A 178 8.60 -14.37 -3.85
CA LYS A 178 9.96 -14.36 -3.28
C LYS A 178 11.09 -14.32 -4.30
N ARG A 179 10.84 -14.79 -5.51
CA ARG A 179 11.87 -14.87 -6.56
C ARG A 179 11.98 -13.58 -7.38
N LEU A 180 11.06 -12.64 -7.20
CA LEU A 180 11.12 -11.35 -7.87
C LEU A 180 12.26 -10.53 -7.27
N LYS A 181 13.23 -10.19 -8.13
CA LYS A 181 14.30 -9.24 -7.79
C LYS A 181 13.77 -7.82 -7.99
N HIS A 182 13.86 -6.99 -6.96
CA HIS A 182 13.53 -5.56 -6.98
C HIS A 182 12.12 -5.19 -7.47
N PRO A 183 11.06 -5.79 -6.92
CA PRO A 183 9.67 -5.44 -7.24
C PRO A 183 9.36 -3.96 -6.93
N GLU A 184 10.01 -3.42 -5.91
CA GLU A 184 9.94 -2.02 -5.46
C GLU A 184 10.31 -1.01 -6.57
N MET A 185 11.23 -1.38 -7.47
CA MET A 185 11.62 -0.52 -8.59
C MET A 185 10.47 -0.30 -9.58
N ILE A 186 9.67 -1.33 -9.82
CA ILE A 186 8.53 -1.26 -10.74
C ILE A 186 7.48 -0.31 -10.15
N GLY A 187 7.19 -0.45 -8.85
CA GLY A 187 6.31 0.45 -8.11
C GLY A 187 6.77 1.90 -8.17
N GLY A 188 8.06 2.14 -7.86
CA GLY A 188 8.66 3.48 -7.91
C GLY A 188 8.56 4.15 -9.28
N VAL A 189 8.82 3.41 -10.37
CA VAL A 189 8.69 3.94 -11.74
C VAL A 189 7.24 4.32 -12.06
N ILE A 190 6.27 3.47 -11.69
CA ILE A 190 4.85 3.76 -11.91
C ILE A 190 4.41 5.02 -11.14
N ILE A 191 4.85 5.18 -9.89
CA ILE A 191 4.56 6.36 -9.06
C ILE A 191 5.15 7.63 -9.68
N ILE A 192 6.39 7.57 -10.22
CA ILE A 192 7.00 8.71 -10.93
C ILE A 192 6.16 9.11 -12.15
N ILE A 193 5.74 8.12 -12.96
CA ILE A 193 4.89 8.36 -14.13
C ILE A 193 3.56 8.99 -13.70
N MET A 194 2.93 8.48 -12.65
CA MET A 194 1.70 9.07 -12.11
C MET A 194 1.90 10.50 -11.64
N GLY A 195 2.99 10.78 -10.93
CA GLY A 195 3.33 12.14 -10.47
C GLY A 195 3.51 13.12 -11.64
N LEU A 196 4.19 12.70 -12.70
CA LEU A 196 4.32 13.48 -13.94
C LEU A 196 2.97 13.77 -14.58
N LEU A 197 2.10 12.77 -14.70
CA LEU A 197 0.78 12.92 -15.31
C LEU A 197 -0.11 13.90 -14.51
N ILE A 198 -0.03 13.86 -13.17
CA ILE A 198 -0.74 14.80 -12.28
C ILE A 198 -0.16 16.21 -12.42
N SER A 199 1.18 16.37 -12.43
CA SER A 199 1.81 17.68 -12.62
C SER A 199 1.43 18.34 -13.94
N LEU A 200 1.28 17.54 -15.00
CA LEU A 200 0.88 18.00 -16.34
C LEU A 200 -0.64 18.20 -16.49
N LYS A 201 -1.45 17.96 -15.44
CA LYS A 201 -2.93 17.97 -15.48
C LYS A 201 -3.53 17.04 -16.54
N ILE A 202 -2.79 16.01 -16.94
CA ILE A 202 -3.32 14.95 -17.82
C ILE A 202 -4.20 14.02 -16.97
N LEU A 203 -3.77 13.79 -15.73
CA LEU A 203 -4.52 13.11 -14.67
C LEU A 203 -5.20 14.09 -13.72
#